data_AF-A0A3E2NIA6-F1
#
_entry.id   AF-A0A3E2NIA6-F1
#
_cell.length_a   1.000
_cell.length_b   1.000
_cell.length_c   1.000
_cell.angle_alpha   90.00
_cell.angle_beta   90.00
_cell.angle_gamma   90.00
#
_symmetry.space_group_name_H-M   'P 1'
#
loop_
_entity.id
_entity.type
_entity.pdbx_description
1 polymer ?
#
loop_
_entity_poly.entity_id
_entity_poly.type
_entity_poly.pdbx_seq_one_letter_code
_entity_poly.pdbx_strand_id
1 'polypeptide(L)' 'MDGTVRKDIKIGDRVMVVQKQDQRTGKLTEGVVQRILTNSPNHPRGIKVMLEGGIVGRVQGGMDRK' A
#
# COMPACT_ATOMS: atom_id res chain seq x y z
N MET A 1 -6.88 -3.73 -8.72
CA MET A 1 -6.86 -2.54 -7.83
C MET A 1 -5.72 -1.65 -8.25
N ASP A 2 -5.96 -0.35 -8.42
CA ASP A 2 -4.90 0.61 -8.69
C ASP A 2 -4.28 1.10 -7.36
N GLY A 3 -2.99 0.81 -7.16
CA GLY A 3 -2.24 1.23 -5.98
C GLY A 3 -2.11 2.75 -5.81
N THR A 4 -2.40 3.52 -6.86
CA THR A 4 -2.33 4.99 -6.88
C THR A 4 -3.64 5.67 -6.48
N VAL A 5 -4.75 4.94 -6.48
CA VAL A 5 -6.09 5.47 -6.21
C VAL A 5 -6.57 5.03 -4.83
N ARG A 6 -6.80 5.99 -3.93
CA ARG A 6 -7.24 5.74 -2.55
C ARG A 6 -8.55 4.97 -2.46
N LYS A 7 -9.49 5.21 -3.38
CA LYS A 7 -10.81 4.55 -3.40
C LYS A 7 -10.70 3.02 -3.60
N ASP A 8 -9.61 2.58 -4.23
CA ASP A 8 -9.35 1.19 -4.56
C ASP A 8 -8.64 0.46 -3.41
N ILE A 9 -8.25 1.17 -2.35
CA ILE A 9 -7.56 0.60 -1.19
C ILE A 9 -8.42 0.80 0.05
N LYS A 10 -8.75 -0.31 0.70
CA LYS A 10 -9.51 -0.35 1.94
C LYS A 10 -8.69 -0.99 3.05
N ILE A 11 -9.06 -0.66 4.28
CA ILE A 11 -8.54 -1.34 5.46
C ILE A 11 -9.03 -2.80 5.38
N GLY A 12 -8.12 -3.75 5.62
CA GLY A 12 -8.37 -5.18 5.44
C GLY A 12 -7.96 -5.76 4.08
N ASP A 13 -7.65 -4.92 3.09
CA ASP A 13 -7.19 -5.41 1.77
C ASP A 13 -5.77 -5.98 1.86
N ARG A 14 -5.51 -7.06 1.11
CA ARG A 14 -4.16 -7.57 0.91
C ARG A 14 -3.48 -6.80 -0.22
N VAL A 15 -2.37 -6.15 0.12
CA VAL A 15 -1.62 -5.30 -0.81
C VAL A 15 -0.13 -5.59 -0.73
N MET A 16 0.55 -5.32 -1.84
CA MET A 16 2.01 -5.27 -1.88
C MET A 16 2.47 -3.83 -1.75
N VAL A 17 3.33 -3.57 -0.77
CA VAL A 17 3.94 -2.26 -0.54
C VAL A 17 5.44 -2.29 -0.76
N VAL A 18 5.98 -1.18 -1.26
CA VAL A 18 7.41 -0.92 -1.21
C VAL A 18 7.72 -0.05 0.01
N GLN A 19 8.63 -0.52 0.86
CA GLN A 19 9.11 0.24 2.01
C GLN A 19 10.18 1.24 1.58
N LYS A 20 10.47 2.26 2.39
CA LYS A 20 11.43 3.32 2.03
C LYS A 20 12.82 2.74 1.73
N GLN A 21 13.28 1.81 2.56
CA GLN A 21 14.57 1.13 2.40
C GLN A 21 14.64 0.26 1.13
N ASP A 22 13.49 -0.23 0.67
CA ASP A 22 13.38 -1.10 -0.51
C ASP A 22 13.08 -0.33 -1.80
N GLN A 23 12.96 1.01 -1.76
CA GLN A 23 12.68 1.81 -2.97
C GLN A 23 13.75 1.70 -4.05
N ARG A 24 15.00 1.43 -3.67
CA ARG A 24 16.10 1.24 -4.63
C ARG A 24 16.14 -0.17 -5.22
N THR A 25 15.68 -1.15 -4.45
CA THR A 25 15.74 -2.57 -4.82
C THR A 25 14.44 -3.05 -5.47
N GLY A 26 13.34 -2.33 -5.27
CA GLY A 26 12.01 -2.71 -5.73
C GLY A 26 11.39 -3.85 -4.92
N LYS A 27 12.00 -4.25 -3.79
CA LYS A 27 11.49 -5.35 -2.98
C LYS A 27 10.11 -5.00 -2.42
N LEU A 28 9.13 -5.85 -2.73
CA LEU A 28 7.76 -5.71 -2.26
C LEU A 28 7.57 -6.51 -0.98
N THR A 29 6.78 -5.96 -0.07
CA THR A 29 6.30 -6.61 1.13
C THR A 29 4.80 -6.78 1.02
N GLU A 30 4.32 -8.01 1.11
CA GLU A 30 2.89 -8.29 1.19
C GLU A 30 2.38 -8.05 2.62
N GLY A 31 1.17 -7.53 2.76
CA GLY A 31 0.43 -7.61 4.01
C GLY A 31 -0.97 -7.03 3.90
N VAL A 32 -1.65 -7.00 5.04
CA VAL A 32 -3.02 -6.51 5.17
C VAL A 32 -3.00 -5.04 5.58
N VAL A 33 -3.77 -4.19 4.90
CA VAL A 33 -3.85 -2.76 5.24
C VAL A 33 -4.50 -2.57 6.61
N GLN A 34 -3.76 -2.02 7.56
CA GLN A 34 -4.27 -1.60 8.86
C GLN A 34 -4.75 -0.14 8.85
N ARG A 35 -4.02 0.74 8.15
CA ARG A 35 -4.37 2.17 8.08
C ARG A 35 -3.93 2.80 6.76
N ILE A 36 -4.73 3.71 6.23
CA ILE A 36 -4.39 4.54 5.07
C ILE A 36 -3.81 5.87 5.57
N LEU A 37 -2.60 6.22 5.11
CA LEU A 37 -1.85 7.41 5.54
C LEU A 37 -1.82 8.52 4.47
N THR A 38 -2.38 8.27 3.28
CA THR A 38 -2.52 9.29 2.23
C THR A 38 -3.94 9.83 2.23
N ASN A 39 -4.07 11.15 2.36
CA ASN A 39 -5.36 11.83 2.35
C ASN A 39 -5.85 12.13 0.93
N SER A 40 -4.93 12.40 0.00
CA SER A 40 -5.26 12.67 -1.40
C SER A 40 -5.94 11.46 -2.06
N PRO A 41 -6.93 11.68 -2.93
CA PRO A 41 -7.63 10.60 -3.62
C PRO A 41 -6.72 9.84 -4.58
N ASN A 42 -5.77 10.53 -5.22
CA ASN A 42 -4.79 9.95 -6.14
C ASN A 42 -3.38 10.35 -5.73
N HIS A 43 -2.42 9.43 -5.87
CA HIS A 43 -1.01 9.73 -5.62
C HIS A 43 -0.10 8.99 -6.62
N PRO A 44 0.79 9.70 -7.34
CA PRO A 44 1.51 9.14 -8.49
C PRO A 44 2.46 7.99 -8.13
N ARG A 45 2.93 7.93 -6.88
CA ARG A 45 3.84 6.87 -6.40
C ARG A 45 3.13 5.81 -5.55
N GLY A 46 1.81 5.78 -5.59
CA GLY A 46 1.01 4.88 -4.75
C GLY A 46 0.57 5.51 -3.43
N ILE A 47 -0.53 4.97 -2.91
CA ILE A 47 -1.11 5.34 -1.62
C ILE A 47 -0.21 4.80 -0.51
N LYS A 48 0.14 5.67 0.44
CA LYS A 48 0.87 5.27 1.65
C LYS A 48 -0.09 4.58 2.60
N VAL A 49 0.29 3.39 3.05
CA VAL A 49 -0.47 2.59 4.03
C VAL A 49 0.45 2.07 5.13
N MET A 50 -0.17 1.72 6.25
CA MET A 50 0.42 0.91 7.30
C MET A 50 -0.21 -0.47 7.21
N LEU A 51 0.62 -1.51 7.18
CA LEU A 51 0.19 -2.90 7.21
C LEU A 51 0.05 -3.38 8.66
N GLU A 52 -0.67 -4.48 8.86
CA GLU A 52 -0.65 -5.23 10.12
C GLU A 52 0.80 -5.60 10.48
N GLY A 53 1.18 -5.34 11.73
CA GLY A 53 2.58 -5.43 12.18
C GLY A 53 3.37 -4.13 12.12
N GLY A 54 2.76 -3.01 11.72
CA GLY A 54 3.35 -1.67 11.81
C GLY A 54 4.26 -1.29 10.64
N ILE A 55 4.33 -2.13 9.60
CA ILE A 55 5.12 -1.86 8.39
C ILE A 55 4.48 -0.72 7.60
N VAL A 56 5.27 0.26 7.19
CA VAL A 56 4.80 1.42 6.42
C VAL A 56 5.41 1.43 5.03
N GLY A 57 4.55 1.52 4.00
CA GLY A 57 5.01 1.51 2.62
C GLY A 57 4.05 2.19 1.64
N ARG A 58 4.46 2.24 0.37
CA ARG A 58 3.64 2.72 -0.74
C ARG A 58 3.08 1.53 -1.50
N VAL A 59 1.79 1.49 -1.74
CA VAL A 59 1.16 0.39 -2.48
C VAL A 59 1.65 0.40 -3.93
N GLN A 60 2.05 -0.76 -4.43
CA GLN A 60 2.47 -1.00 -5.81
C GLN A 60 1.51 -1.94 -6.56
N GLY A 61 0.76 -2.78 -5.85
CA GLY A 61 -0.28 -3.62 -6.43
C GLY A 61 -1.24 -4.14 -5.34
N GLY A 62 -2.53 -4.21 -5.67
CA GLY A 62 -3.53 -4.86 -4.81
C GLY A 62 -3.74 -6.31 -5.24
N MET A 63 -3.70 -7.24 -4.29
CA MET A 63 -3.59 -8.67 -4.57
C MET A 63 -4.93 -9.41 -4.50
N ASP A 64 -5.83 -9.06 -3.59
CA ASP A 64 -7.23 -9.52 -3.61
C ASP A 64 -8.07 -8.85 -2.51
N ARG A 65 -9.41 -8.79 -2.68
CA ARG A 65 -10.35 -8.48 -1.59
C ARG A 65 -10.76 -9.79 -0.94
N LYS A 66 -10.42 -9.99 0.33
CA LYS A 66 -10.90 -11.12 1.13
C LYS A 66 -12.39 -10.98 1.45
#